data_AF-A0A0S7X0R2-F1
#
_entry.id   AF-A0A0S7X0R2-F1
#
_cell.length_a   1.000
_cell.length_b   1.000
_cell.length_c   1.000
_cell.angle_alpha   90.00
_cell.angle_beta   90.00
_cell.angle_gamma   90.00
#
_symmetry.space_group_name_H-M   'P 1'
#
loop_
_entity.id
_entity.type
_entity.pdbx_description
1 polymer ?
#
loop_
_entity_poly.entity_id
_entity_poly.type
_entity_poly.pdbx_seq_one_letter_code
_entity_poly.pdbx_strand_id
1 'polypeptide(L)'
;MNRKLKRVALFSFLFCLLFCFFPNILAKNFPEEAKIFKRVDFLEDGRDFLNLIKEVNKKDFQEKQEALKKSSNIKGIYLTQYTGGSNSSWAKNKRREIKELLRETELNGVVIDVKEVEGQTFTNSLKEFIDELH
;
A
#
# COMPACT_ATOMS: atom_id res chain seq x y z
N MET A 1 -11.77 24.77 -33.88
CA MET A 1 -11.24 23.38 -33.92
C MET A 1 -9.87 23.33 -33.24
N ASN A 2 -9.75 22.57 -32.16
CA ASN A 2 -8.73 22.76 -31.11
C ASN A 2 -7.36 22.14 -31.48
N ARG A 3 -6.25 22.90 -31.40
CA ARG A 3 -4.90 22.46 -31.83
C ARG A 3 -4.37 21.23 -31.06
N LYS A 4 -4.87 20.97 -29.85
CA LYS A 4 -4.52 19.78 -29.04
C LYS A 4 -5.07 18.47 -29.63
N LEU A 5 -6.27 18.48 -30.20
CA LEU A 5 -6.90 17.28 -30.78
C LEU A 5 -6.18 16.79 -32.05
N LYS A 6 -5.58 17.69 -32.83
CA LYS A 6 -4.79 17.31 -34.02
C LYS A 6 -3.49 16.58 -33.67
N ARG A 7 -2.83 16.91 -32.55
CA ARG A 7 -1.56 16.27 -32.15
C ARG A 7 -1.75 14.85 -31.63
N VAL A 8 -2.83 14.59 -30.89
CA VAL A 8 -3.14 13.24 -30.38
C VAL A 8 -3.55 12.30 -31.52
N ALA A 9 -4.34 12.79 -32.48
CA ALA A 9 -4.70 12.02 -33.66
C ALA A 9 -3.48 11.66 -34.53
N LEU A 10 -2.55 12.59 -34.71
CA LEU A 10 -1.32 12.35 -35.49
C LEU A 10 -0.38 11.34 -34.80
N PHE A 11 -0.27 11.39 -33.47
CA PHE A 11 0.54 10.44 -32.71
C PHE A 11 -0.05 9.02 -32.72
N SER A 12 -1.37 8.91 -32.60
CA SER A 12 -2.06 7.62 -32.67
C SER A 12 -1.96 6.98 -34.07
N PHE A 13 -2.02 7.80 -35.13
CA PHE A 13 -1.88 7.33 -36.51
C PHE A 13 -0.44 6.90 -36.84
N LEU A 14 0.58 7.63 -36.34
CA LEU A 14 1.98 7.28 -36.54
C LEU A 14 2.38 6.02 -35.76
N PHE A 15 1.84 5.84 -34.55
CA PHE A 15 2.05 4.64 -33.74
C PHE A 15 1.39 3.40 -34.37
N CYS A 16 0.20 3.58 -34.97
CA CYS A 16 -0.48 2.51 -35.69
C CYS A 16 0.26 2.12 -36.98
N LEU A 17 0.84 3.08 -37.71
CA LEU A 17 1.70 2.78 -38.86
C LEU A 17 2.98 2.03 -38.47
N LEU A 18 3.61 2.40 -37.34
CA LEU A 18 4.76 1.68 -36.80
C LEU A 18 4.40 0.25 -36.40
N PHE A 19 3.25 0.01 -35.75
CA PHE A 19 2.86 -1.35 -35.35
C PHE A 19 2.29 -2.21 -36.49
N CYS A 20 1.65 -1.61 -37.50
CA CYS A 20 1.04 -2.37 -38.60
C CYS A 20 1.99 -2.63 -39.77
N PHE A 21 3.00 -1.78 -40.01
CA PHE A 21 3.92 -1.93 -41.15
C PHE A 21 5.32 -2.45 -40.81
N PHE A 22 5.84 -2.26 -39.59
CA PHE A 22 7.12 -2.88 -39.22
C PHE A 22 7.14 -4.43 -39.23
N PRO A 23 6.07 -5.15 -38.85
CA PRO A 23 6.16 -6.61 -38.83
C PRO A 23 6.36 -7.20 -40.24
N ASN A 24 5.85 -6.55 -41.29
CA ASN A 24 5.99 -7.03 -42.66
C ASN A 24 7.39 -6.79 -43.26
N ILE A 25 8.12 -5.77 -42.78
CA ILE A 25 9.49 -5.48 -43.24
C ILE A 25 10.50 -6.37 -42.49
N LEU A 26 10.29 -6.61 -41.20
CA LEU A 26 11.13 -7.54 -40.42
C LEU A 26 10.94 -9.01 -40.82
N ALA A 27 9.70 -9.45 -41.10
CA ALA A 27 9.41 -10.83 -41.48
C ALA A 27 9.99 -11.24 -42.83
N LYS A 28 10.31 -10.29 -43.73
CA LYS A 28 10.93 -10.57 -45.03
C LYS A 28 12.43 -10.79 -44.97
N ASN A 29 13.12 -10.23 -43.97
CA ASN A 29 14.59 -10.23 -43.92
C ASN A 29 15.17 -11.31 -42.98
N PHE A 30 14.37 -11.88 -42.06
CA PHE A 30 14.84 -12.88 -41.10
C PHE A 30 13.78 -13.97 -40.84
N PRO A 31 13.57 -14.91 -41.78
CA PRO A 31 12.49 -15.91 -41.70
C PRO A 31 12.73 -17.05 -40.68
N GLU A 32 13.97 -17.26 -40.23
CA GLU A 32 14.34 -18.40 -39.37
C GLU A 32 14.35 -18.05 -37.87
N GLU A 33 14.72 -16.83 -37.50
CA GLU A 33 14.80 -16.42 -36.08
C GLU A 33 13.43 -16.06 -35.46
N ALA A 34 12.43 -15.78 -36.30
CA ALA A 34 11.07 -15.46 -35.85
C ALA A 34 10.22 -16.68 -35.44
N LYS A 35 10.68 -17.92 -35.73
CA LYS A 35 9.93 -19.15 -35.41
C LYS A 35 10.34 -19.83 -34.10
N ILE A 36 11.49 -19.47 -33.53
CA ILE A 36 12.07 -20.13 -32.35
C ILE A 36 12.35 -19.13 -31.21
N PHE A 37 11.86 -17.88 -31.30
CA PHE A 37 11.65 -17.07 -30.09
C PHE A 37 10.36 -17.55 -29.42
N LYS A 38 10.51 -18.66 -28.70
CA LYS A 38 9.45 -19.52 -28.16
C LYS A 38 8.37 -18.72 -27.44
N ARG A 39 7.21 -18.66 -28.09
CA ARG A 39 5.93 -18.30 -27.47
C ARG A 39 5.56 -19.23 -26.31
N VAL A 40 6.23 -20.38 -26.15
CA VAL A 40 5.98 -21.38 -25.09
C VAL A 40 6.67 -20.97 -23.78
N ASP A 41 7.92 -20.50 -23.82
CA ASP A 41 8.67 -20.12 -22.61
C ASP A 41 8.10 -18.83 -21.96
N PHE A 42 7.61 -17.87 -22.75
CA PHE A 42 6.94 -16.66 -22.25
C PHE A 42 5.57 -16.94 -21.60
N LEU A 43 4.86 -17.98 -22.06
CA LEU A 43 3.56 -18.37 -21.50
C LEU A 43 3.69 -19.22 -20.23
N GLU A 44 4.80 -19.94 -20.06
CA GLU A 44 5.13 -20.62 -18.80
C GLU A 44 5.50 -19.61 -17.72
N ASP A 45 6.42 -18.69 -18.02
CA ASP A 45 6.83 -17.62 -17.10
C ASP A 45 5.65 -16.70 -16.70
N GLY A 46 4.77 -16.38 -17.65
CA GLY A 46 3.54 -15.62 -17.36
C GLY A 46 2.52 -16.36 -16.48
N ARG A 47 2.47 -17.70 -16.52
CA ARG A 47 1.59 -18.50 -15.65
C ARG A 47 2.13 -18.56 -14.23
N ASP A 48 3.44 -18.70 -14.07
CA ASP A 48 4.09 -18.72 -12.76
C ASP A 48 3.94 -17.37 -12.05
N PHE A 49 4.09 -16.26 -12.77
CA PHE A 49 3.83 -14.93 -12.23
C PHE A 49 2.37 -14.72 -11.80
N LEU A 50 1.39 -15.18 -12.60
CA LEU A 50 -0.02 -15.09 -12.24
C LEU A 50 -0.38 -15.96 -11.03
N ASN A 51 0.23 -17.15 -10.92
CA ASN A 51 0.06 -18.02 -9.76
C ASN A 51 0.66 -17.37 -8.51
N LEU A 52 1.85 -16.77 -8.61
CA LEU A 52 2.48 -16.00 -7.54
C LEU A 52 1.59 -14.84 -7.08
N ILE A 53 1.03 -14.04 -8.00
CA ILE A 53 0.09 -12.96 -7.66
C ILE A 53 -1.16 -13.51 -6.96
N LYS A 54 -1.70 -14.64 -7.43
CA LYS A 54 -2.87 -15.27 -6.79
C LYS A 54 -2.54 -15.77 -5.39
N GLU A 55 -1.37 -16.37 -5.19
CA GLU A 55 -0.90 -16.85 -3.90
C GLU A 55 -0.65 -15.71 -2.92
N VAL A 56 0.02 -14.64 -3.35
CA VAL A 56 0.23 -13.43 -2.55
C VAL A 56 -1.12 -12.80 -2.19
N ASN A 57 -2.02 -12.61 -3.15
CA ASN A 57 -3.36 -12.08 -2.86
C ASN A 57 -4.14 -12.97 -1.89
N LYS A 58 -4.01 -14.29 -2.01
CA LYS A 58 -4.66 -15.24 -1.09
C LYS A 58 -4.08 -15.14 0.31
N LYS A 59 -2.75 -15.03 0.43
CA LYS A 59 -2.05 -14.87 1.70
C LYS A 59 -2.41 -13.54 2.37
N ASP A 60 -2.31 -12.43 1.65
CA ASP A 60 -2.67 -11.10 2.16
C ASP A 60 -4.14 -11.05 2.60
N PHE A 61 -5.03 -11.69 1.82
CA PHE A 61 -6.43 -11.84 2.19
C PHE A 61 -6.59 -12.64 3.49
N GLN A 62 -5.89 -13.77 3.63
CA GLN A 62 -5.93 -14.58 4.85
C GLN A 62 -5.40 -13.82 6.07
N GLU A 63 -4.27 -13.13 5.94
CA GLU A 63 -3.69 -12.30 7.00
C GLU A 63 -4.63 -11.17 7.42
N LYS A 64 -5.28 -10.51 6.45
CA LYS A 64 -6.29 -9.49 6.72
C LYS A 64 -7.50 -10.07 7.46
N GLN A 65 -8.00 -11.23 7.04
CA GLN A 65 -9.12 -11.89 7.70
C GLN A 65 -8.76 -12.33 9.13
N GLU A 66 -7.54 -12.81 9.33
CA GLU A 66 -7.03 -13.16 10.65
C GLU A 66 -6.90 -11.91 11.55
N ALA A 67 -6.36 -10.81 11.02
CA ALA A 67 -6.28 -9.54 11.72
C ALA A 67 -7.66 -9.01 12.11
N LEU A 68 -8.63 -9.02 11.19
CA LEU A 68 -10.02 -8.63 11.46
C LEU A 68 -10.67 -9.49 12.54
N LYS A 69 -10.40 -10.80 12.52
CA LYS A 69 -10.89 -11.73 13.54
C LYS A 69 -10.25 -11.44 14.91
N LYS A 70 -8.94 -11.17 14.95
CA LYS A 70 -8.24 -10.80 16.19
C LYS A 70 -8.71 -9.44 16.73
N SER A 71 -9.02 -8.51 15.83
CA SER A 71 -9.47 -7.16 16.20
C SER A 71 -10.98 -7.06 16.47
N SER A 72 -11.76 -8.13 16.27
CA SER A 72 -13.23 -8.05 16.37
C SER A 72 -13.75 -7.63 17.75
N ASN A 73 -12.93 -7.85 18.79
CA ASN A 73 -13.25 -7.53 20.18
C ASN A 73 -12.43 -6.35 20.72
N ILE A 74 -11.66 -5.67 19.86
CA ILE A 74 -10.88 -4.50 20.27
C ILE A 74 -11.81 -3.29 20.26
N LYS A 75 -11.94 -2.64 21.41
CA LYS A 75 -12.62 -1.37 21.59
C LYS A 75 -11.55 -0.35 21.95
N GLY A 76 -11.04 0.33 20.92
CA GLY A 76 -9.83 1.15 21.04
C GLY A 76 -10.09 2.65 21.01
N ILE A 77 -9.19 3.41 21.64
CA ILE A 77 -9.08 4.86 21.46
C ILE A 77 -7.87 5.14 20.55
N TYR A 78 -8.02 6.11 19.63
CA TYR A 78 -6.94 6.64 18.83
C TYR A 78 -6.43 7.98 19.39
N LEU A 79 -5.11 8.13 19.45
CA LEU A 79 -4.42 9.30 19.99
C LEU A 79 -3.42 9.86 18.97
N THR A 80 -3.42 11.17 18.80
CA THR A 80 -2.41 11.87 18.01
C THR A 80 -1.05 11.84 18.70
N GLN A 81 0.03 12.08 17.93
CA GLN A 81 1.39 12.18 18.48
C GLN A 81 1.49 13.23 19.58
N TYR A 82 0.80 14.36 19.43
CA TYR A 82 0.78 15.40 20.45
C TYR A 82 0.19 14.88 21.77
N THR A 83 -0.93 14.16 21.72
CA THR A 83 -1.59 13.65 22.93
C THR A 83 -0.75 12.57 23.60
N GLY A 84 -0.20 11.63 22.82
CA GLY A 84 0.62 10.53 23.34
C GLY A 84 2.00 10.98 23.83
N GLY A 85 2.64 11.92 23.12
CA GLY A 85 4.06 12.23 23.28
C GLY A 85 4.41 13.62 23.80
N SER A 86 3.47 14.57 23.92
CA SER A 86 3.78 15.92 24.41
C SER A 86 3.91 15.99 25.95
N ASN A 87 4.74 16.93 26.41
CA ASN A 87 4.90 17.27 27.83
C ASN A 87 3.97 18.40 28.30
N SER A 88 3.10 18.93 27.43
CA SER A 88 2.15 19.97 27.81
C SER A 88 1.19 19.50 28.89
N SER A 89 0.76 20.42 29.77
CA SER A 89 -0.21 20.10 30.83
C SER A 89 -1.53 19.55 30.27
N TRP A 90 -1.95 20.05 29.11
CA TRP A 90 -3.13 19.54 28.41
C TRP A 90 -2.96 18.07 28.01
N ALA A 91 -1.82 17.71 27.39
CA ALA A 91 -1.57 16.33 26.95
C ALA A 91 -1.46 15.37 28.15
N LYS A 92 -0.78 15.80 29.23
CA LYS A 92 -0.71 15.02 30.49
C LYS A 92 -2.08 14.77 31.10
N ASN A 93 -2.94 15.80 31.17
CA ASN A 93 -4.30 15.64 31.68
C ASN A 93 -5.14 14.71 30.81
N LYS A 94 -5.03 14.82 29.48
CA LYS A 94 -5.73 13.92 28.56
C LYS A 94 -5.29 12.48 28.72
N ARG A 95 -3.99 12.22 28.83
CA ARG A 95 -3.47 10.85 29.12
C ARG A 95 -4.01 10.29 30.43
N ARG A 96 -4.15 11.12 31.47
CA ARG A 96 -4.78 10.70 32.73
C ARG A 96 -6.25 10.32 32.54
N GLU A 97 -7.04 11.16 31.88
CA GLU A 97 -8.46 10.87 31.56
C GLU A 97 -8.59 9.59 30.72
N ILE A 98 -7.70 9.37 29.75
CA ILE A 98 -7.68 8.15 28.92
C ILE A 98 -7.41 6.92 29.78
N LYS A 99 -6.47 6.98 30.72
CA LYS A 99 -6.22 5.87 31.65
C LYS A 99 -7.42 5.59 32.54
N GLU A 100 -8.14 6.62 33.00
CA GLU A 100 -9.39 6.47 33.75
C GLU A 100 -10.45 5.76 32.89
N LEU A 101 -10.65 6.20 31.63
CA LEU A 101 -11.58 5.55 30.69
C LEU A 101 -11.22 4.09 30.42
N LEU A 102 -9.94 3.76 30.21
CA LEU A 102 -9.49 2.38 29.98
C LEU A 102 -9.72 1.48 31.21
N ARG A 103 -9.73 2.05 32.42
CA ARG A 103 -9.99 1.29 33.66
C ARG A 103 -11.47 1.11 33.96
N GLU A 104 -12.28 2.10 33.60
CA GLU A 104 -13.69 2.17 33.99
C GLU A 104 -14.66 1.67 32.93
N THR A 105 -14.19 1.47 31.70
CA THR A 105 -15.01 1.03 30.56
C THR A 105 -14.46 -0.25 29.97
N GLU A 106 -15.16 -0.82 28.98
CA GLU A 106 -14.68 -1.99 28.27
C GLU A 106 -13.64 -1.70 27.15
N LEU A 107 -13.13 -0.47 27.10
CA LEU A 107 -12.05 -0.10 26.18
C LEU A 107 -10.77 -0.86 26.53
N ASN A 108 -10.13 -1.47 25.54
CA ASN A 108 -9.02 -2.41 25.73
C ASN A 108 -7.88 -2.23 24.73
N GLY A 109 -7.87 -1.12 23.99
CA GLY A 109 -6.83 -0.81 23.02
C GLY A 109 -6.54 0.68 22.93
N VAL A 110 -5.29 1.01 22.66
CA VAL A 110 -4.86 2.38 22.38
C VAL A 110 -3.98 2.37 21.14
N VAL A 111 -4.32 3.19 20.15
CA VAL A 111 -3.48 3.43 18.97
C VAL A 111 -2.89 4.83 19.10
N ILE A 112 -1.58 4.95 19.02
CA ILE A 112 -0.87 6.23 19.17
C ILE A 112 -0.07 6.49 17.91
N ASP A 113 -0.24 7.67 17.32
CA ASP A 113 0.62 8.12 16.24
C ASP A 113 2.04 8.42 16.74
N VAL A 114 3.03 7.79 16.12
CA VAL A 114 4.46 7.93 16.46
C VAL A 114 5.19 8.87 15.49
N LYS A 115 4.56 9.21 14.37
CA LYS A 115 5.15 10.03 13.30
C LYS A 115 4.16 11.07 12.79
N GLU A 116 4.51 12.33 12.95
CA GLU A 116 3.92 13.47 12.22
C GLU A 116 4.80 13.85 11.00
N VAL A 117 4.35 14.84 10.24
CA VAL A 117 4.99 15.33 8.99
C VAL A 117 6.50 15.60 9.15
N GLU A 118 6.95 15.99 10.34
CA GLU A 118 8.33 16.38 10.64
C GLU A 118 9.30 15.22 10.97
N GLY A 119 8.80 13.98 11.10
CA GLY A 119 9.66 12.81 11.35
C GLY A 119 9.20 11.93 12.53
N GLN A 120 9.91 10.83 12.76
CA GLN A 120 9.63 9.94 13.89
C GLN A 120 10.18 10.56 15.17
N THR A 121 9.29 10.83 16.14
CA THR A 121 9.73 11.34 17.44
C THR A 121 9.21 10.42 18.55
N PHE A 122 10.06 9.49 18.97
CA PHE A 122 9.80 8.66 20.15
C PHE A 122 10.29 9.42 21.39
N THR A 123 9.42 10.26 21.97
CA THR A 123 9.78 11.05 23.16
C THR A 123 9.84 10.18 24.41
N ASN A 124 10.60 10.60 25.43
CA ASN A 124 10.60 9.94 26.74
C ASN A 124 9.20 9.91 27.36
N SER A 125 8.42 10.98 27.18
CA SER A 125 7.03 11.07 27.65
C SER A 125 6.09 10.09 26.94
N LEU A 126 6.31 9.80 25.65
CA LEU A 126 5.58 8.75 24.96
C LEU A 126 5.95 7.37 25.52
N LYS A 127 7.25 7.14 25.77
CA LYS A 127 7.74 5.89 26.36
C LYS A 127 7.12 5.65 27.75
N GLU A 128 7.19 6.64 28.64
CA GLU A 128 6.57 6.59 29.97
C GLU A 128 5.08 6.29 29.86
N PHE A 129 4.36 6.93 28.94
CA PHE A 129 2.94 6.68 28.77
C PHE A 129 2.64 5.25 28.28
N ILE A 130 3.42 4.71 27.35
CA ILE A 130 3.28 3.32 26.92
C ILE A 130 3.54 2.36 28.08
N ASP A 131 4.56 2.62 28.90
CA ASP A 131 4.86 1.81 30.09
C ASP A 131 3.70 1.85 31.12
N GLU A 132 2.99 2.99 31.24
CA GLU A 132 1.81 3.12 32.09
C GLU A 132 0.54 2.42 31.56
N LEU A 133 0.51 2.00 30.30
CA LEU A 133 -0.62 1.31 29.66
C LEU A 133 -0.53 -0.22 29.77
N HIS A 134 0.61 -0.77 30.21
CA HIS A 134 0.82 -2.19 30.49
C HIS A 134 0.50 -2.54 31.95
#